data_AF-A0A1C6HJ93-F1
#
_entry.id   AF-A0A1C6HJ93-F1
#
_cell.length_a   1.000
_cell.length_b   1.000
_cell.length_c   1.000
_cell.angle_alpha   90.00
_cell.angle_beta   90.00
_cell.angle_gamma   90.00
#
_symmetry.space_group_name_H-M   'P 1'
#
loop_
_entity.id
_entity.type
_entity.pdbx_description
1 polymer ?
#
loop_
_entity_poly.entity_id
_entity_poly.type
_entity_poly.pdbx_seq_one_letter_code
_entity_poly.pdbx_strand_id
1 'polypeptide(L)'
;MQKEKIETFIKQLSKDTINNKIEWSYLYNLKNVSQDSNPSVFFLLFEDEFRHINFDDSFYAPLPNGFIYILNETTESGRDGTVLTGYRIYLQQDEAEKISRISCEQSPIFQLINSINSYLIKEETDIENFIDDYLSNSDQ
;
A
#
# COMPACT_ATOMS: atom_id res chain seq x y z
N MET A 1 12.99 -17.81 -13.15
CA MET A 1 13.49 -17.94 -11.76
C MET A 1 13.17 -16.75 -10.85
N GLN A 2 13.73 -15.54 -11.03
CA GLN A 2 13.40 -14.40 -10.15
C GLN A 2 11.96 -13.87 -10.36
N LYS A 3 11.51 -13.77 -11.62
CA LYS A 3 10.15 -13.34 -11.98
C LYS A 3 9.07 -14.27 -11.41
N GLU A 4 9.23 -15.58 -11.58
CA GLU A 4 8.30 -16.59 -11.05
C GLU A 4 8.23 -16.55 -9.51
N LYS A 5 9.36 -16.33 -8.83
CA LYS A 5 9.38 -16.18 -7.36
C LYS A 5 8.58 -14.96 -6.92
N ILE A 6 8.73 -13.83 -7.62
CA ILE A 6 7.98 -12.59 -7.34
C ILE A 6 6.48 -12.78 -7.61
N GLU A 7 6.11 -13.39 -8.74
CA GLU A 7 4.71 -13.66 -9.05
C GLU A 7 4.07 -14.62 -8.04
N THR A 8 4.80 -15.65 -7.62
CA THR A 8 4.36 -16.58 -6.58
C THR A 8 4.18 -15.87 -5.25
N PHE A 9 5.11 -14.98 -4.90
CA PHE A 9 5.02 -14.14 -3.70
C PHE A 9 3.77 -13.26 -3.72
N ILE A 10 3.51 -12.52 -4.80
CA ILE A 10 2.33 -11.66 -4.92
C ILE A 10 1.03 -12.47 -4.86
N LYS A 11 0.96 -13.63 -5.55
CA LYS A 11 -0.20 -14.53 -5.48
C LYS A 11 -0.45 -15.04 -4.06
N GLN A 12 0.62 -15.36 -3.33
CA GLN A 12 0.51 -15.79 -1.95
C GLN A 12 0.03 -14.64 -1.04
N LEU A 13 0.52 -13.42 -1.24
CA LEU A 13 0.00 -12.23 -0.55
C LEU A 13 -1.51 -12.07 -0.79
N SER A 14 -1.97 -12.11 -2.05
CA SER A 14 -3.40 -12.00 -2.36
C SER A 14 -4.23 -13.04 -1.63
N LYS A 15 -3.76 -14.29 -1.61
CA LYS A 15 -4.43 -15.39 -0.91
C LYS A 15 -4.46 -15.14 0.60
N ASP A 16 -3.35 -14.72 1.20
CA ASP A 16 -3.27 -14.48 2.63
C ASP A 16 -4.10 -13.26 3.05
N THR A 17 -4.16 -12.21 2.22
CA THR A 17 -5.08 -11.07 2.39
C THR A 17 -6.54 -11.50 2.42
N ILE A 18 -6.99 -12.30 1.45
CA ILE A 18 -8.38 -12.79 1.40
C ILE A 18 -8.74 -13.64 2.64
N ASN A 19 -7.75 -14.33 3.22
CA ASN A 19 -7.90 -15.14 4.42
C ASN A 19 -7.66 -14.35 5.72
N ASN A 20 -7.62 -13.02 5.67
CA ASN A 20 -7.41 -12.12 6.82
C ASN A 20 -6.14 -12.45 7.62
N LYS A 21 -5.07 -12.88 6.95
CA LYS A 21 -3.77 -13.16 7.58
C LYS A 21 -2.80 -11.98 7.53
N ILE A 22 -3.14 -10.95 6.74
CA ILE A 22 -2.34 -9.75 6.57
C ILE A 22 -3.28 -8.58 6.87
N GLU A 23 -2.92 -7.81 7.89
CA GLU A 23 -3.62 -6.59 8.27
C GLU A 23 -3.11 -5.45 7.40
N TRP A 24 -3.94 -5.05 6.43
CA TRP A 24 -3.61 -3.94 5.54
C TRP A 24 -4.07 -2.62 6.13
N SER A 25 -3.32 -1.57 5.83
CA SER A 25 -3.69 -0.20 6.17
C SER A 25 -3.45 0.71 4.98
N TYR A 26 -4.26 1.75 4.87
CA TYR A 26 -4.04 2.81 3.90
C TYR A 26 -2.77 3.59 4.22
N LEU A 27 -2.05 4.00 3.18
CA LEU A 27 -0.77 4.71 3.31
C LEU A 27 -0.93 6.11 3.90
N TYR A 28 -2.13 6.72 3.86
CA TYR A 28 -2.37 8.03 4.47
C TYR A 28 -1.97 8.08 5.96
N ASN A 29 -2.01 6.94 6.67
CA ASN A 29 -1.56 6.82 8.06
C ASN A 29 -0.07 7.17 8.25
N LEU A 30 0.72 7.09 7.19
CA LEU A 30 2.15 7.38 7.19
C LEU A 30 2.50 8.75 6.58
N LYS A 31 1.50 9.54 6.15
CA LYS A 31 1.72 10.82 5.43
C LYS A 31 2.56 11.83 6.21
N ASN A 32 2.51 11.78 7.54
CA ASN A 32 3.21 12.71 8.43
C ASN A 32 4.46 12.12 9.08
N VAL A 33 4.97 10.98 8.58
CA VAL A 33 6.26 10.45 9.03
C VAL A 33 7.34 11.49 8.77
N SER A 34 8.12 11.82 9.80
CA SER A 34 9.24 12.76 9.67
C SER A 34 10.53 12.01 9.32
N GLN A 35 11.48 12.73 8.72
CA GLN A 35 12.79 12.18 8.42
C GLN A 35 13.50 11.66 9.69
N ASP A 36 13.32 12.33 10.83
CA ASP A 36 13.96 11.93 12.10
C ASP A 36 13.36 10.67 12.71
N SER A 37 12.06 10.40 12.49
CA SER A 37 11.40 9.24 13.09
C SER A 37 11.59 7.97 12.28
N ASN A 38 11.52 8.07 10.94
CA ASN A 38 11.78 6.96 10.04
C ASN A 38 12.28 7.48 8.68
N PRO A 39 13.61 7.65 8.51
CA PRO A 39 14.19 8.20 7.29
C PRO A 39 13.81 7.41 6.05
N SER A 40 13.76 6.08 6.16
CA SER A 40 13.51 5.16 5.05
C SER A 40 12.11 5.35 4.48
N VAL A 41 11.10 5.40 5.36
CA VAL A 41 9.71 5.66 4.96
C VAL A 41 9.56 7.10 4.50
N PHE A 42 10.20 8.06 5.16
CA PHE A 42 10.18 9.46 4.72
C PHE A 42 10.64 9.61 3.26
N PHE A 43 11.79 9.03 2.89
CA PHE A 43 12.29 9.09 1.52
C PHE A 43 11.45 8.27 0.53
N LEU A 44 10.84 7.16 0.98
CA LEU A 44 9.90 6.40 0.15
C LEU A 44 8.69 7.25 -0.22
N LEU A 45 8.17 8.03 0.72
CA LEU A 45 6.96 8.84 0.58
C LEU A 45 7.22 10.26 0.05
N PHE A 46 8.48 10.60 -0.22
CA PHE A 46 8.85 11.91 -0.72
C PHE A 46 8.26 12.15 -2.11
N GLU A 47 7.51 13.25 -2.22
CA GLU A 47 6.94 13.78 -3.46
C GLU A 47 7.76 14.99 -3.93
N ASP A 48 7.90 15.14 -5.23
CA ASP A 48 8.54 16.27 -5.90
C ASP A 48 7.77 16.64 -7.17
N GLU A 49 8.28 17.59 -7.97
CA GLU A 49 7.63 18.02 -9.22
C GLU A 49 7.50 16.92 -10.30
N PHE A 50 8.19 15.79 -10.13
CA PHE A 50 8.19 14.67 -11.07
C PHE A 50 7.62 13.38 -10.48
N ARG A 51 7.23 13.36 -9.20
CA ARG A 51 6.72 12.18 -8.50
C ARG A 51 5.62 12.55 -7.52
N HIS A 52 4.44 12.00 -7.77
CA HIS A 52 3.26 12.15 -6.93
C HIS A 52 2.74 10.79 -6.46
N ILE A 53 2.24 10.73 -5.23
CA ILE A 53 1.72 9.54 -4.57
C ILE A 53 0.25 9.78 -4.24
N ASN A 54 -0.62 8.90 -4.73
CA ASN A 54 -2.01 8.88 -4.28
C ASN A 54 -2.10 8.04 -3.00
N PHE A 55 -2.11 8.72 -1.84
CA PHE A 55 -2.13 8.07 -0.52
C PHE A 55 -3.41 7.29 -0.23
N ASP A 56 -4.54 7.70 -0.80
CA ASP A 56 -5.85 7.06 -0.57
C ASP A 56 -5.95 5.74 -1.33
N ASP A 57 -5.28 5.65 -2.49
CA ASP A 57 -5.14 4.41 -3.27
C ASP A 57 -3.79 3.73 -3.04
N SER A 58 -3.14 3.96 -1.91
CA SER A 58 -1.89 3.30 -1.55
C SER A 58 -2.00 2.56 -0.22
N PHE A 59 -1.22 1.50 -0.05
CA PHE A 59 -1.39 0.56 1.05
C PHE A 59 -0.05 0.16 1.64
N TYR A 60 -0.07 -0.26 2.90
CA TYR A 60 1.05 -0.95 3.53
C TYR A 60 0.57 -2.02 4.50
N ALA A 61 1.45 -2.96 4.81
CA ALA A 61 1.19 -3.96 5.84
C ALA A 61 2.51 -4.44 6.48
N PRO A 62 2.49 -4.80 7.78
CA PRO A 62 3.55 -5.62 8.36
C PRO A 62 3.47 -7.04 7.80
N LEU A 63 4.63 -7.64 7.56
CA LEU A 63 4.83 -9.05 7.24
C LEU A 63 5.69 -9.69 8.34
N PRO A 64 5.75 -11.03 8.45
CA PRO A 64 6.57 -11.69 9.48
C PRO A 64 8.08 -11.41 9.42
N ASN A 65 8.56 -10.77 8.36
CA ASN A 65 9.97 -10.54 8.08
C ASN A 65 10.25 -9.11 7.59
N GLY A 66 9.35 -8.16 7.85
CA GLY A 66 9.48 -6.79 7.39
C GLY A 66 8.16 -6.10 7.08
N PHE A 67 8.21 -5.15 6.16
CA PHE A 67 7.06 -4.38 5.70
C PHE A 67 6.94 -4.44 4.19
N ILE A 68 5.69 -4.42 3.72
CA ILE A 68 5.35 -4.20 2.32
C ILE A 68 4.63 -2.86 2.18
N TYR A 69 5.01 -2.14 1.12
CA TYR A 69 4.36 -0.89 0.71
C TYR A 69 3.93 -1.03 -0.75
N ILE A 70 2.70 -0.61 -1.05
CA ILE A 70 2.14 -0.57 -2.39
C ILE A 70 1.72 0.87 -2.67
N LEU A 71 2.47 1.53 -3.55
CA LEU A 71 2.27 2.94 -3.88
C LEU A 71 1.60 3.05 -5.25
N ASN A 72 0.46 3.72 -5.31
CA ASN A 72 -0.10 4.25 -6.55
C ASN A 72 0.62 5.57 -6.86
N GLU A 73 1.65 5.49 -7.69
CA GLU A 73 2.49 6.66 -7.98
C GLU A 73 2.41 7.06 -9.46
N THR A 74 2.43 8.37 -9.66
CA THR A 74 2.57 9.02 -10.96
C THR A 74 3.96 9.62 -11.05
N THR A 75 4.70 9.26 -12.09
CA THR A 75 6.02 9.83 -12.37
C THR A 75 6.05 10.49 -13.73
N GLU A 76 6.57 11.71 -13.80
CA GLU A 76 6.75 12.47 -15.04
C GLU A 76 8.23 12.52 -15.44
N SER A 77 8.52 12.22 -16.70
CA SER A 77 9.85 12.38 -17.26
C SER A 77 10.13 13.85 -17.54
N GLY A 78 11.02 14.48 -16.76
CA GLY A 78 11.44 15.86 -17.00
C GLY A 78 12.15 16.11 -18.35
N ARG A 79 12.48 15.06 -19.10
CA ARG A 79 13.11 15.17 -20.43
C ARG A 79 12.10 15.33 -21.56
N ASP A 80 10.99 14.61 -21.50
CA ASP A 80 10.04 14.49 -22.62
C ASP A 80 8.56 14.60 -22.19
N GLY A 81 8.28 14.82 -20.91
CA GLY A 81 6.92 14.94 -20.36
C GLY A 81 6.15 13.62 -20.31
N THR A 82 6.82 12.47 -20.51
CA THR A 82 6.14 11.17 -20.43
C THR A 82 5.65 10.92 -19.01
N VAL A 83 4.34 10.75 -18.85
CA VAL A 83 3.71 10.43 -17.57
C VAL A 83 3.46 8.93 -17.46
N LEU A 84 3.94 8.33 -16.37
CA LEU A 84 3.73 6.92 -16.03
C LEU A 84 2.99 6.84 -14.69
N THR A 85 1.77 6.32 -14.72
CA THR A 85 0.96 6.09 -13.53
C THR A 85 0.76 4.60 -13.31
N GLY A 86 0.86 4.16 -12.06
CA GLY A 86 0.49 2.81 -11.67
C GLY A 86 1.07 2.37 -10.35
N TYR A 87 0.78 1.12 -10.00
CA TYR A 87 1.17 0.57 -8.72
C TYR A 87 2.62 0.07 -8.72
N ARG A 88 3.34 0.35 -7.64
CA ARG A 88 4.69 -0.14 -7.39
C ARG A 88 4.78 -0.76 -6.00
N ILE A 89 5.40 -1.94 -5.92
CA ILE A 89 5.60 -2.67 -4.67
C ILE A 89 7.01 -2.41 -4.17
N TYR A 90 7.11 -2.13 -2.87
CA TYR A 90 8.36 -1.95 -2.15
C TYR A 90 8.38 -2.84 -0.91
N LEU A 91 9.57 -3.36 -0.59
CA LEU A 91 9.79 -4.18 0.60
C LEU A 91 10.86 -3.55 1.48
N GLN A 92 10.62 -3.60 2.77
CA GLN A 92 11.61 -3.36 3.81
C GLN A 92 11.78 -4.65 4.60
N GLN A 93 13.01 -5.15 4.76
CA GLN A 93 13.25 -6.26 5.70
C GLN A 93 13.28 -5.71 7.13
N ASP A 94 12.92 -6.54 8.12
CA ASP A 94 13.05 -6.15 9.52
C ASP A 94 14.47 -5.69 9.82
N GLU A 95 14.58 -4.60 10.60
CA GLU A 95 15.84 -3.95 10.98
C GLU A 95 16.66 -3.38 9.80
N ALA A 96 16.20 -3.52 8.56
CA ALA A 96 16.85 -2.93 7.41
C ALA A 96 16.39 -1.48 7.22
N GLU A 97 17.37 -0.58 7.09
CA GLU A 97 17.13 0.82 6.69
C GLU A 97 16.74 0.94 5.22
N LYS A 98 16.92 -0.12 4.43
CA LYS A 98 16.75 -0.06 2.98
C LYS A 98 15.38 -0.56 2.55
N ILE A 99 14.64 0.29 1.86
CA ILE A 99 13.42 -0.06 1.13
C ILE A 99 13.79 -0.34 -0.33
N SER A 100 13.35 -1.48 -0.86
CA SER A 100 13.67 -1.93 -2.22
C SER A 100 12.42 -2.16 -3.05
N ARG A 101 12.38 -1.58 -4.25
CA ARG A 101 11.31 -1.83 -5.23
C ARG A 101 11.42 -3.24 -5.80
N ILE A 102 10.29 -3.93 -5.89
CA ILE A 102 10.18 -5.17 -6.67
C ILE A 102 9.71 -4.85 -8.08
N SER A 103 10.39 -5.41 -9.09
CA SER A 103 9.91 -5.37 -10.48
C SER A 103 8.91 -6.50 -10.71
N CYS A 104 7.68 -6.15 -11.07
CA CYS A 104 6.62 -7.09 -11.42
C CYS A 104 5.65 -6.47 -12.43
N GLU A 105 4.92 -7.34 -13.13
CA GLU A 105 3.84 -6.94 -14.04
C GLU A 105 2.69 -6.31 -13.23
N GLN A 106 1.95 -5.39 -13.86
CA GLN A 106 0.82 -4.73 -13.20
C GLN A 106 -0.34 -5.69 -12.91
N SER A 107 -0.55 -6.70 -13.75
CA SER A 107 -1.70 -7.61 -13.61
C SER A 107 -1.74 -8.36 -12.25
N PRO A 108 -0.66 -9.00 -11.77
CA PRO A 108 -0.61 -9.54 -10.41
C PRO A 108 -0.81 -8.49 -9.32
N ILE A 109 -0.29 -7.27 -9.50
CA ILE A 109 -0.47 -6.20 -8.50
C ILE A 109 -1.95 -5.83 -8.38
N PHE A 110 -2.66 -5.66 -9.50
CA PHE A 110 -4.09 -5.37 -9.48
C PHE A 110 -4.92 -6.47 -8.80
N GLN A 111 -4.53 -7.74 -8.94
CA GLN A 111 -5.17 -8.84 -8.20
C GLN A 111 -4.99 -8.71 -6.69
N LEU A 112 -3.79 -8.29 -6.25
CA LEU A 112 -3.52 -7.99 -4.85
C LEU A 112 -4.32 -6.76 -4.37
N ILE A 113 -4.34 -5.67 -5.13
CA ILE A 113 -5.14 -4.47 -4.80
C ILE A 113 -6.62 -4.82 -4.62
N ASN A 114 -7.22 -5.60 -5.52
CA ASN A 114 -8.60 -6.03 -5.38
C ASN A 114 -8.83 -6.86 -4.11
N SER A 115 -7.85 -7.68 -3.73
CA SER A 115 -7.89 -8.46 -2.49
C SER A 115 -7.82 -7.55 -1.25
N ILE A 116 -6.98 -6.51 -1.29
CA ILE A 116 -6.84 -5.51 -0.22
C ILE A 116 -8.12 -4.69 -0.07
N ASN A 117 -8.67 -4.17 -1.16
CA ASN A 117 -9.93 -3.41 -1.11
C ASN A 117 -11.08 -4.28 -0.57
N SER A 118 -11.14 -5.55 -0.95
CA SER A 118 -12.13 -6.49 -0.41
C SER A 118 -11.95 -6.78 1.08
N TYR A 119 -10.72 -6.67 1.60
CA TYR A 119 -10.41 -6.77 3.02
C TYR A 119 -10.86 -5.50 3.76
N LEU A 120 -10.48 -4.32 3.27
CA LEU A 120 -10.77 -3.03 3.90
C LEU A 120 -12.27 -2.72 3.92
N ILE A 121 -13.02 -3.02 2.85
CA ILE A 121 -14.47 -2.83 2.81
C ILE A 121 -15.19 -3.61 3.93
N LYS A 122 -14.68 -4.79 4.30
CA LYS A 122 -15.28 -5.57 5.40
C LYS A 122 -15.09 -4.85 6.73
N GLU A 123 -13.91 -4.27 6.96
CA GLU A 123 -13.65 -3.48 8.17
C GLU A 123 -14.48 -2.19 8.20
N GLU A 124 -14.60 -1.51 7.05
CA GLU A 124 -15.41 -0.30 6.91
C GLU A 124 -16.89 -0.56 7.18
N THR A 125 -17.42 -1.73 6.80
CA THR A 125 -18.81 -2.11 7.09
C THR A 125 -19.10 -2.14 8.60
N ASP A 126 -18.16 -2.64 9.40
CA ASP A 126 -18.31 -2.65 10.86
C ASP A 126 -18.28 -1.23 11.44
N ILE A 127 -17.48 -0.33 10.86
CA ILE A 127 -17.42 1.08 11.23
C ILE A 127 -18.70 1.82 10.83
N GLU A 128 -19.20 1.60 9.61
CA GLU A 128 -20.46 2.17 9.13
C GLU A 128 -21.62 1.80 10.05
N ASN A 129 -21.74 0.51 10.41
CA ASN A 129 -22.75 0.06 11.37
C ASN A 129 -22.64 0.78 12.72
N PHE A 130 -21.41 0.98 13.23
CA PHE A 130 -21.20 1.72 14.47
C PHE A 130 -21.61 3.19 14.35
N ILE A 131 -21.31 3.85 13.23
CA ILE A 131 -21.69 5.24 12.98
C ILE A 131 -23.22 5.37 12.92
N ASP A 132 -23.88 4.47 12.19
CA ASP A 132 -25.34 4.44 12.07
C ASP A 132 -26.02 4.22 13.44
N ASP A 133 -25.49 3.29 14.25
CA ASP A 133 -25.95 3.05 15.62
C ASP A 133 -25.76 4.29 16.50
N TYR A 134 -24.64 5.00 16.39
CA TYR A 134 -24.39 6.22 17.16
C TYR A 134 -25.36 7.35 16.76
N LEU A 135 -25.52 7.60 15.46
CA LEU A 135 -26.37 8.66 14.93
C LEU A 135 -27.85 8.42 15.24
N SER A 136 -28.31 7.18 15.14
CA SER A 136 -29.70 6.81 15.45
C SER A 136 -30.06 6.93 16.93
N ASN A 137 -29.09 6.78 17.84
CA ASN A 137 -29.28 6.98 19.27
C ASN A 137 -29.21 8.46 19.71
N SER A 138 -28.65 9.35 18.89
CA SER A 138 -28.58 10.80 19.19
C SER A 138 -29.84 11.59 18.81
N ASP A 139 -30.78 10.97 18.10
CA ASP A 139 -32.07 11.55 17.70
C ASP A 139 -33.24 11.16 18.66
N GLN A 140 -32.93 10.60 19.85
CA GLN A 140 -33.89 10.31 20.94
C GLN A 140 -33.63 11.20 22.16
#